data_AF-A0A3B9FN83-F1
#
_entry.id   AF-A0A3B9FN83-F1
#
_cell.length_a   1.000
_cell.length_b   1.000
_cell.length_c   1.000
_cell.angle_alpha   90.00
_cell.angle_beta   90.00
_cell.angle_gamma   90.00
#
_symmetry.space_group_name_H-M   'P 1'
#
loop_
_entity.id
_entity.type
_entity.pdbx_description
1 polymer ?
#
loop_
_entity_poly.entity_id
_entity_poly.type
_entity_poly.pdbx_seq_one_letter_code
_entity_poly.pdbx_strand_id
1 'polypeptide(L)'
;DVALGANPMGQVQCSGLGQRHVLHPEYLESMNDDLDEYLPGLWVYGPGSGKSWITNIYPPTPAVDEIPPLYSFYDVDQWPGQTEFTVSETILPAVVMFGALAPPNPSPYLGPLPSPE
;
A
#
# COMPACT_ATOMS: atom_id res chain seq x y z
N ASP A 1 4.29 -12.96 0.37
CA ASP A 1 5.48 -12.45 1.09
C ASP A 1 5.93 -11.07 0.62
N VAL A 2 6.31 -10.89 -0.65
CA VAL A 2 6.80 -9.57 -1.15
C VAL A 2 5.81 -8.43 -0.87
N ALA A 3 4.52 -8.63 -1.14
CA ALA A 3 3.47 -7.64 -0.85
C ALA A 3 3.19 -7.44 0.65
N LEU A 4 3.67 -8.36 1.50
CA LEU A 4 3.57 -8.34 2.97
C LEU A 4 4.83 -7.78 3.64
N GLY A 5 5.67 -7.05 2.90
CA GLY A 5 6.87 -6.41 3.45
C GLY A 5 8.15 -7.24 3.33
N ALA A 6 8.12 -8.45 2.76
CA ALA A 6 9.35 -9.17 2.39
C ALA A 6 9.95 -8.60 1.09
N ASN A 7 10.20 -7.29 1.07
CA ASN A 7 10.78 -6.54 -0.03
C ASN A 7 11.88 -5.61 0.50
N PRO A 8 12.72 -5.02 -0.36
CA PRO A 8 13.84 -4.19 0.08
C PRO A 8 13.47 -2.96 0.91
N MET A 9 12.19 -2.53 0.85
CA MET A 9 11.68 -1.41 1.62
C MET A 9 11.04 -1.82 2.94
N GLY A 10 10.83 -3.11 3.19
CA GLY A 10 10.03 -3.57 4.33
C GLY A 10 8.57 -3.14 4.28
N GLN A 11 8.08 -2.71 3.11
CA GLN A 11 6.80 -2.01 2.95
C GLN A 11 5.67 -3.00 2.65
N VAL A 12 4.61 -3.02 3.47
CA VAL A 12 3.37 -3.72 3.16
C VAL A 12 2.55 -2.86 2.19
N GLN A 13 2.03 -3.48 1.13
CA GLN A 13 1.30 -2.80 0.05
C GLN A 13 -0.22 -2.74 0.30
N CYS A 14 -0.62 -2.92 1.56
CA CYS A 14 -2.01 -2.93 2.00
C CYS A 14 -2.14 -2.01 3.21
N SER A 15 -3.13 -1.12 3.22
CA SER A 15 -3.40 -0.25 4.37
C SER A 15 -3.86 -1.04 5.59
N GLY A 16 -3.43 -0.61 6.78
CA GLY A 16 -3.80 -1.22 8.07
C GLY A 16 -3.28 -2.64 8.31
N LEU A 17 -2.35 -3.14 7.47
CA LEU A 17 -1.79 -4.49 7.58
C LEU A 17 -0.28 -4.45 7.84
N GLY A 18 0.15 -4.97 9.00
CA GLY A 18 1.57 -5.06 9.37
C GLY A 18 2.13 -3.75 9.93
N GLN A 19 3.42 -3.72 10.25
CA GLN A 19 4.03 -2.57 10.97
C GLN A 19 4.35 -1.37 10.07
N ARG A 20 4.68 -1.62 8.80
CA ARG A 20 5.02 -0.59 7.82
C ARG A 20 4.06 -0.71 6.64
N HIS A 21 2.80 -0.38 6.90
CA HIS A 21 1.72 -0.42 5.91
C HIS A 21 1.60 0.87 5.12
N VAL A 22 0.78 0.84 4.07
CA VAL A 22 0.42 2.05 3.32
C VAL A 22 -0.38 2.97 4.23
N LEU A 23 0.05 4.22 4.34
CA LEU A 23 -0.61 5.26 5.12
C LEU A 23 -1.36 6.25 4.24
N HIS A 24 -0.96 6.45 2.99
CA HIS A 24 -1.55 7.46 2.10
C HIS A 24 -1.98 6.82 0.77
N PRO A 25 -2.96 5.90 0.77
CA PRO A 25 -3.57 5.45 -0.48
C PRO A 25 -4.31 6.62 -1.14
N GLU A 26 -4.32 6.65 -2.48
CA GLU A 26 -5.15 7.60 -3.22
C GLU A 26 -6.62 7.16 -3.14
N TYR A 27 -7.28 7.62 -2.06
CA TYR A 27 -8.68 7.36 -1.78
C TYR A 27 -9.35 8.64 -1.32
N LEU A 28 -10.17 9.24 -2.18
CA LEU A 28 -10.74 10.57 -1.97
C LEU A 28 -11.50 10.68 -0.65
N GLU A 29 -12.24 9.66 -0.26
CA GLU A 29 -12.99 9.65 0.98
C GLU A 29 -12.05 9.71 2.18
N SER A 30 -11.01 8.87 2.25
CA SER A 30 -10.04 8.96 3.34
C SER A 30 -9.14 10.20 3.29
N MET A 31 -8.97 10.84 2.14
CA MET A 31 -8.24 12.11 2.02
C MET A 31 -9.05 13.32 2.48
N ASN A 32 -10.39 13.25 2.39
CA ASN A 32 -11.28 14.37 2.70
C ASN A 32 -11.99 14.23 4.04
N ASP A 33 -12.15 13.00 4.52
CA ASP A 33 -12.65 12.74 5.85
C ASP A 33 -11.50 12.99 6.84
N ASP A 34 -11.78 13.71 7.93
CA ASP A 34 -10.81 14.01 9.01
C ASP A 34 -10.54 12.73 9.84
N LEU A 35 -10.04 11.71 9.17
CA LEU A 35 -9.74 10.39 9.73
C LEU A 35 -8.31 10.38 10.26
N ASP A 36 -8.13 9.88 11.47
CA ASP A 36 -6.81 9.64 12.06
C ASP A 36 -6.05 8.51 11.32
N GLU A 37 -6.78 7.55 10.74
CA GLU A 37 -6.23 6.41 10.00
C GLU A 37 -7.06 6.14 8.73
N TYR A 38 -6.37 5.90 7.61
CA TYR A 38 -7.00 5.58 6.33
C TYR A 38 -7.67 4.20 6.38
N LEU A 39 -8.69 4.01 5.53
CA LEU A 39 -9.46 2.78 5.44
C LEU A 39 -8.54 1.54 5.30
N PRO A 40 -8.62 0.53 6.18
CA PRO A 40 -7.78 -0.66 6.09
C PRO A 40 -8.19 -1.60 4.95
N GLY A 41 -7.26 -2.42 4.48
CA GLY A 41 -7.52 -3.44 3.46
C GLY A 41 -7.41 -2.95 2.01
N LEU A 42 -6.92 -1.74 1.78
CA LEU A 42 -6.69 -1.18 0.45
C LEU A 42 -5.34 -1.65 -0.08
N TRP A 43 -5.38 -2.55 -1.07
CA TRP A 43 -4.19 -3.04 -1.76
C TRP A 43 -3.85 -2.09 -2.91
N VAL A 44 -2.71 -1.40 -2.81
CA VAL A 44 -2.26 -0.46 -3.84
C VAL A 44 -1.44 -1.15 -4.93
N TYR A 45 -1.21 -0.48 -6.06
CA TYR A 45 -0.38 -1.01 -7.14
C TYR A 45 1.07 -1.28 -6.69
N GLY A 46 1.60 -0.43 -5.81
CA GLY A 46 2.92 -0.61 -5.20
C GLY A 46 4.07 -0.06 -6.04
N PRO A 47 5.29 -0.61 -5.89
CA PRO A 47 6.48 -0.06 -6.54
C PRO A 47 6.37 -0.05 -8.06
N GLY A 48 6.72 1.08 -8.67
CA GLY A 48 6.56 1.28 -10.11
C GLY A 48 7.53 2.30 -10.68
N SER A 49 7.76 2.22 -11.99
CA SER A 49 8.54 3.20 -12.76
C SER A 49 7.61 4.21 -13.41
N GLY A 50 8.01 5.48 -13.47
CA GLY A 50 7.25 6.50 -14.18
C GLY A 50 7.66 7.90 -13.78
N LYS A 51 7.03 8.89 -14.41
CA LYS A 51 7.17 10.30 -14.01
C LYS A 51 5.92 10.71 -13.26
N SER A 52 6.08 11.13 -12.01
CA SER A 52 5.05 11.87 -11.30
C SER A 52 5.50 13.31 -11.14
N TRP A 53 4.55 14.23 -11.12
CA TRP A 53 4.82 15.64 -10.83
C TRP A 53 5.40 15.80 -9.41
N ILE A 54 5.08 14.87 -8.50
CA ILE A 54 5.47 14.92 -7.09
C ILE A 54 6.98 14.80 -6.88
N THR A 55 7.68 14.06 -7.74
CA THR A 55 9.14 13.91 -7.63
C THR A 55 9.90 15.17 -8.03
N ASN A 56 9.24 16.13 -8.68
CA ASN A 56 9.81 17.43 -9.00
C ASN A 56 9.62 18.47 -7.89
N ILE A 57 8.79 18.19 -6.87
CA ILE A 57 8.45 19.15 -5.81
C ILE A 57 9.46 19.12 -4.67
N TYR A 58 10.05 17.95 -4.39
CA TYR A 58 10.95 17.76 -3.27
C TYR A 58 12.38 17.46 -3.74
N PRO A 59 13.21 18.46 -4.09
CA PRO A 59 14.63 18.25 -4.29
C PRO A 59 15.36 17.99 -2.95
N PRO A 60 16.37 17.08 -2.89
CA PRO A 60 16.91 16.26 -3.97
C PRO A 60 16.33 14.83 -3.94
N THR A 61 15.11 14.62 -4.44
CA THR A 61 14.64 13.25 -4.75
C THR A 61 15.39 12.77 -6.00
N PRO A 62 16.05 11.59 -5.98
CA PRO A 62 16.66 11.01 -7.17
C PRO A 62 15.63 10.88 -8.28
N ALA A 63 16.07 10.98 -9.54
CA ALA A 63 15.17 10.76 -10.64
C ALA A 63 14.62 9.32 -10.54
N VAL A 64 13.31 9.13 -10.71
CA VAL A 64 12.62 7.84 -10.48
C VAL A 64 13.23 6.72 -11.32
N ASP A 65 13.74 7.06 -12.50
CA ASP A 65 14.46 6.19 -13.42
C ASP A 65 15.87 5.77 -12.95
N GLU A 66 16.44 6.48 -11.98
CA GLU A 66 17.71 6.10 -11.33
C GLU A 66 17.48 5.17 -10.12
N ILE A 67 16.24 5.01 -9.67
CA ILE A 67 15.87 4.17 -8.53
C ILE A 67 15.51 2.77 -9.06
N PRO A 68 16.12 1.68 -8.54
CA PRO A 68 15.71 0.35 -8.96
C PRO A 68 14.23 0.12 -8.64
N PRO A 69 13.44 -0.55 -9.51
CA PRO A 69 11.98 -0.56 -9.40
C PRO A 69 11.41 -0.98 -8.04
N LEU A 70 12.06 -1.94 -7.37
CA LEU A 70 11.63 -2.42 -6.04
C LEU A 70 11.84 -1.42 -4.89
N TYR A 71 12.63 -0.36 -5.12
CA TYR A 71 12.80 0.76 -4.18
C TYR A 71 11.98 1.99 -4.60
N SER A 72 11.32 1.94 -5.76
CA SER A 72 10.55 3.04 -6.32
C SER A 72 9.11 2.97 -5.85
N PHE A 73 8.89 3.20 -4.56
CA PHE A 73 7.55 3.36 -3.98
C PHE A 73 7.53 4.58 -3.05
N TYR A 74 6.54 5.43 -3.25
CA TYR A 74 6.32 6.63 -2.46
C TYR A 74 4.92 6.54 -1.87
N ASP A 75 4.84 6.44 -0.56
CA ASP A 75 3.57 6.37 0.17
C ASP A 75 2.96 7.78 0.28
N VAL A 76 2.45 8.27 -0.84
CA VAL A 76 1.80 9.57 -0.97
C VAL A 76 0.52 9.41 -1.80
N ASP A 77 -0.57 10.00 -1.33
CA ASP A 77 -1.93 9.91 -1.90
C ASP A 77 -2.13 10.65 -3.24
N GLN A 78 -1.06 11.18 -3.82
CA GLN A 78 -1.04 12.00 -5.03
C GLN A 78 -0.26 11.35 -6.18
N TRP A 79 0.04 10.05 -6.06
CA TRP A 79 0.71 9.27 -7.09
C TRP A 79 -0.16 8.07 -7.51
N PRO A 80 -1.09 8.26 -8.45
CA PRO A 80 -2.04 7.21 -8.81
C PRO A 80 -1.35 5.93 -9.28
N GLY A 81 -0.29 6.05 -10.09
CA GLY A 81 0.47 4.91 -10.57
C GLY A 81 1.18 4.05 -9.52
N GLN A 82 1.13 4.40 -8.23
CA GLN A 82 1.70 3.61 -7.12
C GLN A 82 0.71 3.40 -5.98
N THR A 83 -0.01 4.44 -5.56
CA THR A 83 -0.85 4.44 -4.35
C THR A 83 -2.34 4.35 -4.61
N GLU A 84 -2.77 4.35 -5.87
CA GLU A 84 -4.15 3.99 -6.23
C GLU A 84 -4.36 2.48 -6.13
N PHE A 85 -5.63 2.10 -6.11
CA PHE A 85 -6.11 0.73 -6.11
C PHE A 85 -7.36 0.62 -6.98
N THR A 86 -7.60 -0.57 -7.55
CA THR A 86 -8.87 -0.85 -8.25
C THR A 86 -9.42 -2.20 -7.85
N VAL A 87 -10.74 -2.33 -7.97
CA VAL A 87 -11.42 -3.60 -7.70
C VAL A 87 -10.84 -4.72 -8.56
N SER A 88 -10.59 -4.46 -9.83
CA SER A 88 -10.14 -5.47 -10.80
C SER A 88 -8.65 -5.80 -10.70
N GLU A 89 -7.79 -4.81 -10.47
CA GLU A 89 -6.34 -5.01 -10.61
C GLU A 89 -5.64 -5.28 -9.29
N THR A 90 -6.20 -4.85 -8.16
CA THR A 90 -5.56 -5.05 -6.85
C THR A 90 -6.42 -5.84 -5.88
N ILE A 91 -7.68 -5.43 -5.65
CA ILE A 91 -8.54 -6.07 -4.63
C ILE A 91 -8.91 -7.50 -5.02
N LEU A 92 -9.41 -7.73 -6.24
CA LEU A 92 -9.81 -9.05 -6.69
C LEU A 92 -8.64 -10.06 -6.66
N PRO A 93 -7.44 -9.75 -7.22
CA PRO A 93 -6.29 -10.63 -7.11
C PRO A 93 -5.87 -10.90 -5.65
N ALA A 94 -5.91 -9.90 -4.78
CA ALA A 94 -5.59 -10.07 -3.36
C ALA A 94 -6.57 -11.05 -2.68
N VAL A 95 -7.87 -10.89 -2.90
CA VAL A 95 -8.90 -11.79 -2.36
C VAL A 95 -8.69 -13.22 -2.87
N VAL A 96 -8.39 -13.41 -4.15
CA VAL A 96 -8.14 -14.74 -4.73
C VAL A 96 -6.89 -15.38 -4.10
N MET A 97 -5.79 -14.62 -3.98
CA MET A 97 -4.53 -15.13 -3.42
C MET A 97 -4.66 -15.45 -1.92
N PHE A 98 -5.12 -14.49 -1.11
CA PHE A 98 -5.21 -14.70 0.34
C PHE A 98 -6.35 -15.64 0.71
N GLY A 99 -7.44 -15.66 -0.05
CA GLY A 99 -8.53 -16.62 0.13
C GLY A 99 -8.07 -18.05 -0.09
N ALA A 100 -7.18 -18.29 -1.07
CA ALA A 100 -6.60 -19.62 -1.29
C ALA A 100 -5.62 -20.05 -0.19
N LEU A 101 -4.99 -19.09 0.50
CA LEU A 101 -4.06 -19.34 1.62
C LEU A 101 -4.77 -19.42 2.99
N ALA A 102 -6.02 -18.96 3.07
CA ALA A 102 -6.78 -18.96 4.31
C ALA A 102 -7.08 -20.40 4.76
N PRO A 103 -7.08 -20.67 6.07
CA PRO A 103 -7.51 -21.96 6.59
C PRO A 103 -8.99 -22.20 6.25
N PRO A 104 -9.43 -23.46 6.11
CA PRO A 104 -10.84 -23.77 5.94
C PRO A 104 -11.63 -23.23 7.15
N ASN A 105 -12.64 -22.40 6.89
CA ASN A 105 -13.45 -21.68 7.90
C ASN A 105 -12.61 -20.80 8.85
N PRO A 106 -11.99 -19.72 8.34
CA PRO A 106 -11.24 -18.81 9.19
C PRO A 106 -12.17 -18.16 10.21
N SER A 107 -11.73 -18.12 11.48
CA SER A 107 -12.45 -17.40 12.52
C SER A 107 -12.15 -15.89 12.38
N PRO A 108 -13.17 -15.01 12.44
CA PRO A 108 -12.94 -13.57 12.48
C PRO A 108 -12.03 -13.19 13.64
N TYR A 109 -11.07 -12.30 13.39
CA TYR A 109 -10.29 -11.70 14.46
C TYR A 109 -11.18 -10.67 15.18
N LEU A 110 -11.42 -10.87 16.47
CA LEU A 110 -12.25 -9.99 17.32
C LEU A 110 -11.40 -9.22 18.35
N GLY A 111 -10.08 -9.41 18.33
CA GLY A 111 -9.18 -8.73 19.26
C GLY A 111 -8.92 -7.27 18.87
N PRO A 112 -8.37 -6.45 19.79
CA PRO A 112 -7.84 -5.14 19.42
C PRO A 112 -6.66 -5.32 18.45
N LEU A 113 -6.48 -4.38 17.51
CA LEU A 113 -5.26 -4.38 16.68
C LEU A 113 -4.03 -4.41 17.59
N PRO A 114 -3.01 -5.25 17.29
CA PRO A 114 -1.83 -5.35 18.13
C PRO A 114 -1.11 -3.98 18.20
N SER A 115 -0.90 -3.47 19.40
CA SER A 115 -0.09 -2.27 19.61
C SER A 115 1.38 -2.59 19.37
N PRO A 116 2.10 -1.81 18.55
CA PRO A 116 3.54 -1.96 18.43
C PRO A 116 4.23 -1.64 19.78
N GLU A 117 5.22 -2.45 20.15
CA GLU A 117 6.20 -2.10 21.20
C GLU A 117 7.24 -1.10 20.69
#